data_AF-A0AAW4ZWZ3-F1
#
_entry.id   AF-A0AAW4ZWZ3-F1
#
_cell.length_a   1.000
_cell.length_b   1.000
_cell.length_c   1.000
_cell.angle_alpha   90.00
_cell.angle_beta   90.00
_cell.angle_gamma   90.00
#
_symmetry.space_group_name_H-M   'P 1'
#
loop_
_entity.id
_entity.type
_entity.pdbx_description
1 polymer ?
#
loop_
_entity_poly.entity_id
_entity_poly.type
_entity_poly.pdbx_seq_one_letter_code
_entity_poly.pdbx_strand_id
1 'polypeptide(L)'
;MKKSQPLYQQTSPSQGDITTPAPASKAPSKIARVLEHMLYDGSLIRFEAERLGDHCLHSTISSLANGYGLKFQRQLERVPNHWGEPCTVTRYTLPASERRRARNVLLMLCKPLKQRQKVAA
;
A
#
# COMPACT_ATOMS: atom_id res chain seq x y z
N MET A 1 -4.29 -21.25 -52.05
CA MET A 1 -3.70 -19.89 -52.17
C MET A 1 -3.35 -19.39 -50.76
N LYS A 2 -2.15 -18.83 -50.60
CA LYS A 2 -1.52 -18.33 -49.36
C LYS A 2 -2.37 -17.29 -48.60
N LYS A 3 -2.25 -17.26 -47.26
CA LYS A 3 -2.03 -16.06 -46.39
C LYS A 3 -1.99 -16.52 -44.92
N SER A 4 -0.82 -16.69 -44.30
CA SER A 4 0.04 -15.71 -43.62
C SER A 4 -0.23 -15.65 -42.10
N GLN A 5 0.68 -16.21 -41.30
CA GLN A 5 0.74 -16.00 -39.84
C GLN A 5 1.24 -14.58 -39.53
N PRO A 6 0.77 -13.90 -38.45
CA PRO A 6 1.39 -12.66 -38.02
C PRO A 6 2.61 -12.95 -37.13
N LEU A 7 3.78 -12.59 -37.64
CA LEU A 7 5.02 -12.45 -36.88
C LEU A 7 4.95 -11.13 -36.10
N TYR A 8 4.61 -11.17 -34.82
CA TYR A 8 4.83 -10.03 -33.93
C TYR A 8 6.09 -10.25 -33.12
N GLN A 9 7.19 -9.77 -33.67
CA GLN A 9 8.45 -9.61 -32.95
C GLN A 9 8.38 -8.28 -32.19
N GLN A 10 7.91 -8.32 -30.95
CA GLN A 10 8.03 -7.17 -30.04
C GLN A 10 9.40 -7.23 -29.36
N THR A 11 10.42 -6.65 -29.98
CA THR A 11 11.63 -6.24 -29.25
C THR A 11 11.30 -4.96 -28.48
N SER A 12 11.00 -5.10 -27.19
CA SER A 12 10.92 -3.94 -26.29
C SER A 12 12.36 -3.46 -25.99
N PRO A 13 12.68 -2.16 -26.16
CA PRO A 13 13.99 -1.65 -25.80
C PRO A 13 14.22 -1.76 -24.29
N SER A 14 15.42 -2.19 -23.91
CA SER A 14 15.88 -2.36 -22.54
C SER A 14 15.72 -1.07 -21.73
N GLN A 15 15.12 -1.19 -20.55
CA GLN A 15 14.97 -0.09 -19.59
C GLN A 15 16.29 0.64 -19.37
N GLY A 16 16.26 1.97 -19.53
CA GLY A 16 17.40 2.84 -19.27
C GLY A 16 17.87 2.71 -17.82
N ASP A 17 19.20 2.70 -17.67
CA ASP A 17 19.88 2.64 -16.38
C ASP A 17 19.61 3.95 -15.62
N ILE A 18 18.65 3.92 -14.70
CA ILE A 18 18.40 5.03 -13.78
C ILE A 18 19.37 4.86 -12.62
N THR A 19 20.55 5.49 -12.71
CA THR A 19 21.52 5.55 -11.61
C THR A 19 20.88 6.22 -10.41
N THR A 20 20.38 5.40 -9.48
CA THR A 20 19.81 5.87 -8.21
C THR A 20 20.97 6.19 -7.26
N PRO A 21 21.04 7.40 -6.69
CA PRO A 21 22.08 7.76 -5.74
C PRO A 21 22.09 6.80 -4.53
N ALA A 22 23.28 6.62 -3.93
CA ALA A 22 23.52 5.71 -2.82
C ALA A 22 22.48 5.88 -1.69
N PRO A 23 22.05 4.79 -1.04
CA PRO A 23 20.86 4.82 -0.20
C PRO A 23 21.12 5.63 1.08
N ALA A 24 20.54 6.82 1.15
CA ALA A 24 20.02 7.33 2.41
C ALA A 24 19.20 6.21 3.09
N SER A 25 19.19 6.15 4.42
CA SER A 25 18.41 5.18 5.20
C SER A 25 17.09 4.87 4.50
N LYS A 26 16.92 3.63 3.99
CA LYS A 26 15.81 3.30 3.08
C LYS A 26 14.50 3.84 3.64
N ALA A 27 13.85 4.71 2.87
CA ALA A 27 12.58 5.29 3.27
C ALA A 27 11.59 4.17 3.64
N PRO A 28 10.74 4.38 4.66
CA PRO A 28 9.75 3.38 5.05
C PRO A 28 8.88 3.00 3.86
N SER A 29 8.57 1.71 3.75
CA SER A 29 7.71 1.21 2.67
C SER A 29 6.34 1.90 2.67
N LYS A 30 5.64 1.93 1.53
CA LYS A 30 4.28 2.49 1.44
C LYS A 30 3.31 1.92 2.49
N ILE A 31 3.39 0.61 2.74
CA ILE A 31 2.56 -0.09 3.74
C ILE A 31 2.90 0.41 5.16
N ALA A 32 4.18 0.62 5.45
CA ALA A 32 4.62 1.12 6.75
C ALA A 32 4.10 2.55 7.00
N ARG A 33 4.20 3.45 6.01
CA ARG A 33 3.70 4.84 6.12
C ARG A 33 2.19 4.88 6.37
N VAL A 34 1.41 4.08 5.66
CA VAL A 34 -0.05 3.99 5.87
C VAL A 34 -0.37 3.45 7.27
N LEU A 35 0.31 2.38 7.71
CA LEU A 35 0.08 1.80 9.03
C LEU A 35 0.48 2.73 10.17
N GLU A 36 1.57 3.48 10.00
CA GLU A 36 2.02 4.50 10.94
C GLU A 36 0.97 5.61 11.08
N HIS A 37 0.49 6.17 9.96
CA HIS A 37 -0.57 7.17 9.99
C HIS A 37 -1.83 6.66 10.69
N MET A 38 -2.27 5.43 10.39
CA MET A 38 -3.43 4.83 11.06
C MET A 38 -3.23 4.58 12.57
N LEU A 39 -2.00 4.44 13.04
CA LEU A 39 -1.71 4.28 14.47
C LEU A 39 -1.89 5.59 15.26
N TYR A 40 -1.58 6.73 14.63
CA TYR A 40 -1.66 8.05 15.25
C TYR A 40 -3.00 8.75 14.97
N ASP A 41 -3.42 8.79 13.70
CA ASP A 41 -4.59 9.52 13.22
C ASP A 41 -5.84 8.63 13.07
N GLY A 42 -5.67 7.30 13.15
CA GLY A 42 -6.76 6.34 13.38
C GLY A 42 -7.53 5.86 12.16
N SER A 43 -7.68 6.67 11.10
CA SER A 43 -8.45 6.28 9.92
C SER A 43 -7.98 6.92 8.62
N LEU A 44 -8.28 6.30 7.48
CA LEU A 44 -8.01 6.84 6.14
C LEU A 44 -9.10 6.50 5.14
N ILE A 45 -9.35 7.43 4.22
CA ILE A 45 -9.94 7.17 2.90
C ILE A 45 -8.87 7.19 1.80
N ARG A 46 -9.21 6.70 0.59
CA ARG A 46 -8.26 6.61 -0.54
C ARG A 46 -7.61 7.96 -0.91
N PHE A 47 -8.35 9.06 -0.82
CA PHE A 47 -7.86 10.39 -1.19
C PHE A 47 -6.89 10.96 -0.14
N GLU A 48 -7.09 10.62 1.14
CA GLU A 48 -6.16 10.98 2.22
C GLU A 48 -4.86 10.17 2.09
N ALA A 49 -4.98 8.87 1.79
CA ALA A 49 -3.84 7.96 1.61
C ALA A 49 -2.95 8.33 0.42
N GLU A 50 -3.49 8.96 -0.62
CA GLU A 50 -2.72 9.45 -1.75
C GLU A 50 -1.64 10.45 -1.33
N ARG A 51 -1.91 11.29 -0.32
CA ARG A 51 -0.92 12.23 0.24
C ARG A 51 0.25 11.52 0.93
N LEU A 52 0.07 10.25 1.30
CA LEU A 52 1.10 9.37 1.86
C LEU A 52 1.82 8.55 0.77
N GLY A 53 1.49 8.79 -0.50
CA GLY A 53 2.01 8.07 -1.65
C GLY A 53 1.41 6.67 -1.82
N ASP A 54 0.18 6.44 -1.34
CA ASP A 54 -0.56 5.20 -1.55
C ASP A 54 -1.82 5.42 -2.39
N HIS A 55 -1.74 5.08 -3.68
CA HIS A 55 -2.86 5.25 -4.62
C HIS A 55 -3.92 4.14 -4.54
N CYS A 56 -3.59 3.02 -3.89
CA CYS A 56 -4.42 1.81 -3.85
C CYS A 56 -4.69 1.36 -2.40
N LEU A 57 -5.30 2.26 -1.60
CA LEU A 57 -5.57 2.00 -0.18
C LEU A 57 -6.28 0.66 0.07
N HIS A 58 -7.26 0.30 -0.75
CA HIS A 58 -7.97 -0.98 -0.61
C HIS A 58 -7.02 -2.20 -0.64
N SER A 59 -6.06 -2.20 -1.56
CA SER A 59 -5.05 -3.26 -1.69
C SER A 59 -4.05 -3.25 -0.55
N THR A 60 -3.67 -2.06 -0.06
CA THR A 60 -2.81 -1.90 1.12
C THR A 60 -3.48 -2.44 2.37
N ILE A 61 -4.77 -2.13 2.58
CA ILE A 61 -5.56 -2.66 3.70
C ILE A 61 -5.77 -4.17 3.58
N SER A 62 -6.03 -4.68 2.37
CA SER A 62 -6.09 -6.13 2.13
C SER A 62 -4.77 -6.82 2.50
N SER A 63 -3.63 -6.22 2.14
CA SER A 63 -2.31 -6.72 2.51
C SER A 63 -2.10 -6.72 4.01
N LEU A 64 -2.46 -5.64 4.70
CA LEU A 64 -2.38 -5.53 6.17
C LEU A 64 -3.29 -6.55 6.88
N ALA A 65 -4.49 -6.76 6.36
CA ALA A 65 -5.46 -7.66 6.97
C ALA A 65 -5.10 -9.13 6.76
N ASN A 66 -4.85 -9.53 5.52
CA ASN A 66 -4.63 -10.93 5.16
C ASN A 66 -3.18 -11.36 5.39
N GLY A 67 -2.21 -10.47 5.15
CA GLY A 67 -0.78 -10.77 5.30
C GLY A 67 -0.25 -10.60 6.72
N TYR A 68 -0.85 -9.73 7.53
CA TYR A 68 -0.37 -9.43 8.89
C TYR A 68 -1.44 -9.62 9.98
N GLY A 69 -2.64 -10.07 9.60
CA GLY A 69 -3.70 -10.41 10.55
C GLY A 69 -4.32 -9.22 11.29
N LEU A 70 -4.23 -8.01 10.73
CA LEU A 70 -4.84 -6.81 11.30
C LEU A 70 -6.32 -6.71 10.94
N LYS A 71 -7.14 -6.29 11.90
CA LYS A 71 -8.57 -6.03 11.64
C LYS A 71 -8.83 -4.55 11.44
N PHE A 72 -9.62 -4.22 10.43
CA PHE A 72 -10.03 -2.85 10.13
C PHE A 72 -11.55 -2.76 10.10
N GLN A 73 -12.08 -1.70 10.70
CA GLN A 73 -13.47 -1.29 10.48
C GLN A 73 -13.56 -0.64 9.11
N ARG A 74 -14.67 -0.90 8.40
CA ARG A 74 -14.94 -0.40 7.05
C ARG A 74 -16.27 0.31 7.07
N GLN A 75 -16.26 1.61 6.79
CA GLN A 75 -17.46 2.44 6.74
C GLN A 75 -17.55 3.13 5.38
N LEU A 76 -18.73 3.16 4.78
CA LEU A 76 -18.96 3.94 3.56
C LEU A 76 -19.08 5.42 3.92
N GLU A 77 -18.42 6.27 3.14
CA GLU A 77 -18.39 7.71 3.29
C GLU A 77 -18.65 8.40 1.95
N ARG A 78 -19.45 9.45 1.96
CA ARG A 78 -19.73 10.28 0.78
C ARG A 78 -18.78 11.47 0.79
N VAL A 79 -17.96 11.61 -0.26
CA VAL A 79 -16.97 12.68 -0.41
C VAL A 79 -17.36 13.55 -1.60
N PRO A 80 -17.36 14.89 -1.46
CA PRO A 80 -17.65 15.80 -2.57
C PRO A 80 -16.75 15.54 -3.78
N ASN A 81 -17.30 15.75 -4.98
CA ASN A 81 -16.53 15.81 -6.22
C ASN A 81 -16.93 17.06 -7.02
N HIS A 82 -16.23 17.35 -8.10
CA HIS A 82 -16.50 18.53 -8.94
C HIS A 82 -17.61 18.33 -9.98
N TRP A 83 -18.29 17.17 -9.99
CA TRP A 83 -19.26 16.79 -11.03
C TRP A 83 -20.68 16.59 -10.49
N GLY A 84 -21.02 17.29 -9.41
CA GLY A 84 -22.38 17.33 -8.85
C GLY A 84 -22.59 16.29 -7.76
N GLU A 85 -22.63 15.00 -8.09
CA GLU A 85 -22.95 13.95 -7.11
C GLU A 85 -21.71 13.47 -6.33
N PRO A 86 -21.74 13.47 -4.98
CA PRO A 86 -20.64 12.95 -4.17
C PRO A 86 -20.23 11.52 -4.54
N CYS A 87 -18.94 11.22 -4.47
CA CYS A 87 -18.42 9.87 -4.63
C CYS A 87 -18.54 9.10 -3.31
N THR A 88 -18.93 7.82 -3.37
CA THR A 88 -18.87 6.94 -2.20
C THR A 88 -17.50 6.28 -2.12
N VAL A 89 -16.81 6.44 -1.01
CA VAL A 89 -15.53 5.78 -0.69
C VAL A 89 -15.66 4.97 0.60
N THR A 90 -14.67 4.14 0.90
CA THR A 90 -14.58 3.42 2.17
C THR A 90 -13.56 4.09 3.08
N ARG A 91 -13.99 4.49 4.28
CA ARG A 91 -13.12 4.85 5.38
C ARG A 91 -12.71 3.58 6.12
N TYR A 92 -11.40 3.41 6.27
CA TYR A 92 -10.79 2.34 7.03
C TYR A 92 -10.31 2.89 8.35
N THR A 93 -10.74 2.29 9.45
CA THR A 93 -10.34 2.68 10.80
C THR A 93 -9.63 1.53 11.47
N LEU A 94 -8.48 1.81 12.08
CA LEU A 94 -7.76 0.84 12.92
C LEU A 94 -8.35 0.87 14.34
N PRO A 95 -9.04 -0.19 14.79
CA PRO A 95 -9.64 -0.22 16.12
C PRO A 95 -8.57 -0.14 17.21
N ALA A 96 -8.93 0.42 18.37
CA ALA A 96 -8.02 0.52 19.52
C ALA A 96 -7.46 -0.86 19.95
N SER A 97 -8.27 -1.92 19.83
CA SER A 97 -7.87 -3.30 20.12
C SER A 97 -6.72 -3.81 19.25
N GLU A 98 -6.58 -3.30 18.02
CA GLU A 98 -5.55 -3.73 17.07
C GLU A 98 -4.25 -2.92 17.19
N ARG A 99 -4.25 -1.78 17.92
CA ARG A 99 -3.09 -0.86 18.01
C ARG A 99 -1.81 -1.55 18.48
N ARG A 100 -1.88 -2.46 19.46
CA ARG A 100 -0.71 -3.20 19.94
C ARG A 100 -0.11 -4.07 18.83
N ARG A 101 -0.96 -4.82 18.10
CA ARG A 101 -0.52 -5.66 16.98
C ARG A 101 0.03 -4.82 15.84
N ALA A 102 -0.66 -3.74 15.49
CA ALA A 102 -0.23 -2.81 14.44
C ALA A 102 1.15 -2.20 14.73
N ARG A 103 1.46 -1.82 15.98
CA ARG A 103 2.81 -1.36 16.36
C ARG A 103 3.87 -2.43 16.12
N ASN A 104 3.60 -3.68 16.48
CA ASN A 104 4.54 -4.78 16.25
C ASN A 104 4.77 -5.02 14.74
N VAL A 105 3.70 -4.96 13.95
CA VAL A 105 3.78 -5.04 12.48
C VAL A 105 4.61 -3.87 11.94
N LEU A 106 4.38 -2.64 12.39
CA LEU A 106 5.15 -1.47 11.97
C LEU A 106 6.64 -1.63 12.27
N LEU A 107 6.99 -2.05 13.50
CA LEU A 107 8.37 -2.33 13.88
C LEU A 107 9.00 -3.41 13.00
N MET A 108 8.25 -4.46 12.65
CA MET A 108 8.70 -5.48 11.72
C MET A 108 8.90 -4.91 10.30
N LEU A 109 8.00 -4.03 9.86
CA LEU A 109 8.05 -3.40 8.55
C LEU A 109 9.26 -2.48 8.36
N CYS A 110 9.65 -1.77 9.42
CA CYS A 110 10.80 -0.87 9.44
C CYS A 110 12.15 -1.60 9.56
N LYS A 111 12.17 -2.86 9.99
CA LYS A 111 13.41 -3.66 10.05
C LYS A 111 13.90 -4.04 8.65
N PRO A 112 15.24 -4.03 8.42
CA PRO A 112 15.82 -4.54 7.18
C PRO A 112 15.38 -5.98 6.91
N LEU A 113 15.12 -6.32 5.64
CA LEU A 113 14.61 -7.63 5.22
C LEU A 113 15.45 -8.81 5.76
N LYS A 114 16.78 -8.64 5.89
CA LYS A 114 17.72 -9.63 6.46
C LYS A 114 17.40 -10.06 7.89
N GLN A 115 16.60 -9.30 8.63
CA GLN A 115 16.28 -9.54 10.05
C GLN A 115 14.86 -10.07 10.29
N ARG A 116 14.02 -10.19 9.25
CA ARG A 116 12.61 -10.61 9.38
C ARG A 116 12.43 -12.13 9.46
N GLN A 117 13.43 -12.91 9.05
CA GLN A 117 13.37 -14.38 8.99
C GLN A 117 13.71 -15.09 10.32
N LYS A 118 14.15 -14.37 11.36
CA LYS A 118 14.64 -15.01 12.61
C LYS A 118 13.59 -15.20 13.73
N VAL A 119 12.31 -14.94 13.47
CA VAL A 119 11.26 -14.97 14.51
C VAL A 119 10.23 -16.10 14.27
N ALA A 120 10.50 -17.00 13.32
CA ALA A 120 9.74 -18.22 13.13
C ALA A 120 10.67 -19.42 13.35
N ALA A 121 10.82 -19.81 14.61
CA ALA A 121 11.31 -21.11 15.06
C ALA A 121 10.61 -21.43 16.37
#